data_AF-F4IYU3-F1
#
_entry.id   AF-F4IYU3-F1
#
_cell.length_a   1.000
_cell.length_b   1.000
_cell.length_c   1.000
_cell.angle_alpha   90.00
_cell.angle_beta   90.00
_cell.angle_gamma   90.00
#
_symmetry.space_group_name_H-M   'P 1'
#
loop_
_entity.id
_entity.type
_entity.pdbx_description
1 polymer ?
#
loop_
_entity_poly.entity_id
_entity_poly.type
_entity_poly.pdbx_seq_one_letter_code
_entity_poly.pdbx_strand_id
1 'polypeptide(L)' 'MCSLILSFLCNRLVKKIVEGPPRNLYETVADDIASEMLETFPKINVIRVKFGKPNPSLVNSTVDFLGAELFRKRNH' A
#
# COMPACT_ATOMS: atom_id res chain seq x y z
N MET A 1 -6.74 22.31 -0.12
CA MET A 1 -7.13 21.65 -1.40
C MET A 1 -6.26 20.45 -1.80
N CYS A 2 -5.03 20.27 -1.27
CA CYS A 2 -4.12 19.20 -1.73
C CYS A 2 -4.45 17.78 -1.22
N SER A 3 -5.20 17.64 -0.10
CA SER A 3 -5.46 16.33 0.51
C SER A 3 -6.47 15.46 -0.25
N LEU A 4 -7.56 16.03 -0.78
CA LEU A 4 -8.62 15.26 -1.48
C LEU A 4 -8.18 14.69 -2.84
N ILE A 5 -7.36 15.42 -3.58
CA ILE A 5 -6.83 14.97 -4.89
C ILE A 5 -5.87 13.78 -4.69
N LEU A 6 -5.05 13.84 -3.63
CA LEU A 6 -4.13 12.76 -3.25
C LEU A 6 -4.91 11.48 -2.92
N SER A 7 -5.99 11.58 -2.14
CA SER A 7 -6.83 10.43 -1.78
C SER A 7 -7.45 9.75 -3.01
N PHE A 8 -7.95 10.54 -3.97
CA PHE A 8 -8.64 9.99 -5.14
C PHE A 8 -7.68 9.35 -6.16
N LEU A 9 -6.54 9.98 -6.42
CA LEU A 9 -5.50 9.41 -7.29
C LEU A 9 -4.88 8.16 -6.68
N CYS A 10 -4.67 8.16 -5.36
CA CYS A 10 -4.19 7.02 -4.60
C CYS A 10 -5.08 5.79 -4.79
N ASN A 11 -6.40 5.95 -4.69
CA ASN A 11 -7.35 4.86 -4.88
C ASN A 11 -7.30 4.25 -6.29
N ARG A 12 -7.22 5.07 -7.35
CA ARG A 12 -7.17 4.55 -8.73
C ARG A 12 -5.88 3.79 -9.02
N LEU A 13 -4.76 4.31 -8.52
CA LEU A 13 -3.43 3.72 -8.71
C LEU A 13 -3.34 2.39 -7.95
N VAL A 14 -3.72 2.38 -6.66
CA VAL A 14 -3.78 1.16 -5.85
C VAL A 14 -4.70 0.12 -6.47
N LYS A 15 -5.89 0.53 -6.95
CA LYS A 15 -6.83 -0.37 -7.62
C LYS A 15 -6.20 -1.01 -8.86
N LYS A 16 -5.51 -0.23 -9.70
CA LYS A 16 -4.83 -0.72 -10.91
C LYS A 16 -3.75 -1.76 -10.59
N ILE A 17 -2.98 -1.58 -9.51
CA ILE A 17 -1.93 -2.51 -9.12
C ILE A 17 -2.53 -3.79 -8.51
N VAL A 18 -3.54 -3.66 -7.65
CA VAL A 18 -4.18 -4.80 -6.96
C VAL A 18 -5.02 -5.65 -7.92
N GLU A 19 -5.73 -5.03 -8.87
CA GLU A 19 -6.50 -5.72 -9.92
C GLU A 19 -5.65 -6.08 -11.15
N GLY A 20 -4.36 -5.73 -11.12
CA GLY A 20 -3.40 -6.02 -12.18
C GLY A 20 -2.94 -7.48 -12.16
N PRO A 21 -1.73 -7.77 -12.70
CA PRO A 21 -1.21 -9.13 -12.73
C PRO A 21 -1.07 -9.70 -11.31
N PRO A 22 -1.46 -10.97 -11.07
CA PRO A 22 -1.39 -11.56 -9.75
C PRO A 22 0.05 -11.62 -9.26
N ARG A 23 0.29 -11.09 -8.05
CA ARG A 23 1.58 -11.15 -7.36
C ARG A 23 1.47 -12.16 -6.22
N ASN A 24 2.52 -12.96 -6.01
CA ASN A 24 2.53 -14.01 -4.97
C ASN A 24 2.64 -13.47 -3.54
N LEU A 25 3.10 -12.22 -3.37
CA LEU A 25 3.44 -11.63 -2.09
C LEU A 25 2.82 -10.23 -1.94
N TYR A 26 2.28 -9.95 -0.75
CA TYR A 26 1.73 -8.63 -0.42
C TYR A 26 2.81 -7.55 -0.44
N GLU A 27 4.04 -7.93 -0.12
CA GLU A 27 5.22 -7.08 -0.11
C GLU A 27 5.53 -6.52 -1.51
N THR A 28 5.37 -7.33 -2.56
CA THR A 28 5.61 -6.88 -3.94
C THR A 28 4.55 -5.87 -4.40
N VAL A 29 3.28 -6.12 -4.05
CA VAL A 29 2.19 -5.16 -4.34
C VAL A 29 2.41 -3.86 -3.55
N ALA A 30 2.84 -3.96 -2.30
CA ALA A 30 3.17 -2.81 -1.47
C ALA A 30 4.29 -1.96 -2.06
N ASP A 31 5.35 -2.62 -2.54
CA ASP A 31 6.51 -1.93 -3.09
C ASP A 31 6.23 -1.30 -4.46
N ASP A 32 5.42 -1.95 -5.30
CA ASP A 32 4.93 -1.36 -6.55
C ASP A 32 4.14 -0.06 -6.26
N ILE A 33 3.20 -0.11 -5.31
CA ILE A 33 2.40 1.06 -4.92
C ILE A 33 3.33 2.17 -4.39
N ALA A 34 4.26 1.83 -3.51
CA ALA A 34 5.19 2.82 -2.94
C ALA A 34 6.11 3.43 -4.01
N SER A 35 6.60 2.62 -4.95
CA SER A 35 7.42 3.08 -6.08
C SER A 35 6.64 4.05 -6.96
N GLU A 36 5.51 3.61 -7.48
CA GLU A 36 4.73 4.36 -8.47
C GLU A 36 4.18 5.66 -7.84
N MET A 37 3.88 5.67 -6.54
CA MET A 37 3.50 6.88 -5.82
C MET A 37 4.66 7.86 -5.61
N LEU A 38 5.83 7.38 -5.21
CA LEU A 38 7.00 8.25 -5.06
C LEU A 38 7.43 8.85 -6.41
N GLU A 39 7.26 8.12 -7.52
CA GLU A 39 7.53 8.63 -8.87
C GLU A 39 6.47 9.64 -9.32
N THR A 40 5.19 9.33 -9.14
CA THR A 40 4.08 10.19 -9.58
C THR A 40 4.01 11.49 -8.77
N PHE A 41 4.37 11.45 -7.49
CA PHE A 41 4.24 12.59 -6.57
C PHE A 41 5.60 13.01 -6.02
N PRO A 42 6.36 13.86 -6.75
CA PRO A 42 7.68 14.29 -6.33
C PRO A 42 7.71 15.08 -5.02
N LYS A 43 6.56 15.63 -4.58
CA LYS A 43 6.37 16.35 -3.31
C LYS A 43 6.24 15.43 -2.10
N ILE A 44 6.03 14.12 -2.29
CA ILE A 44 5.89 13.14 -1.20
C ILE A 44 7.26 12.52 -0.95
N ASN A 45 7.74 12.62 0.30
CA ASN A 45 9.06 12.10 0.69
C ASN A 45 8.99 10.75 1.40
N VAL A 46 7.82 10.42 1.97
CA VAL A 46 7.61 9.24 2.81
C VAL A 46 6.24 8.66 2.50
N ILE A 47 6.19 7.35 2.32
CA ILE A 47 4.97 6.58 2.09
C ILE A 47 4.92 5.42 3.07
N ARG A 48 3.74 5.20 3.66
CA ARG A 48 3.44 4.07 4.51
C ARG A 48 2.27 3.32 3.92
N VAL A 49 2.49 2.06 3.54
CA VAL A 49 1.45 1.19 2.98
C VAL A 49 1.18 0.08 3.99
N LYS A 50 -0.09 -0.10 4.35
CA LYS A 50 -0.53 -1.15 5.27
C LYS A 50 -1.44 -2.12 4.53
N PHE A 51 -1.05 -3.39 4.55
CA PHE A 51 -1.88 -4.50 4.12
C PHE A 51 -2.37 -5.24 5.36
N GLY A 52 -3.62 -5.65 5.31
CA GLY A 52 -4.22 -6.39 6.39
C GLY A 52 -5.26 -7.33 5.82
N LYS A 53 -5.16 -8.62 6.15
CA LYS A 53 -6.26 -9.55 5.97
C LYS A 53 -7.20 -9.35 7.17
N PRO A 54 -8.43 -8.85 6.95
CA PRO A 54 -9.40 -8.75 8.03
C PRO A 54 -9.80 -10.17 8.47
N ASN A 55 -9.89 -10.40 9.78
CA ASN A 55 -10.27 -11.67 10.39
C ASN A 55 -9.49 -12.87 9.83
N PRO A 56 -8.16 -12.95 10.06
CA PRO A 56 -7.41 -14.14 9.68
C PRO A 56 -8.02 -15.35 10.41
N SER A 57 -8.32 -16.42 9.67
CA SER A 57 -8.81 -17.70 10.20
C SER A 57 -7.72 -18.45 10.96
N LEU A 58 -6.91 -17.76 11.75
CA LEU A 58 -5.96 -18.37 12.65
C LEU A 58 -6.72 -18.79 13.91
N VAL A 59 -6.96 -20.09 13.96
CA VAL A 59 -7.47 -20.85 15.10
C VAL A 59 -6.72 -20.38 16.36
N ASN A 60 -7.42 -19.63 17.21
CA ASN A 60 -7.04 -19.26 18.59
C ASN A 60 -6.28 -17.96 18.84
N SER A 61 -6.43 -16.90 18.03
CA SER A 61 -5.81 -15.60 18.37
C SER A 61 -6.76 -14.40 18.20
N THR A 62 -6.87 -13.56 19.24
CA THR A 62 -7.54 -12.23 19.22
C THR A 62 -6.69 -11.23 18.44
N VAL A 63 -6.42 -11.51 17.17
CA VAL A 63 -5.62 -10.64 16.31
C VAL A 63 -6.55 -10.02 15.29
N ASP A 64 -6.84 -8.73 15.48
CA ASP A 64 -7.79 -7.98 14.65
C ASP A 64 -7.32 -7.86 13.19
N PHE A 65 -6.01 -7.88 12.96
CA PHE A 65 -5.40 -7.76 11.65
C PHE A 65 -4.06 -8.51 11.55
N LEU A 66 -3.94 -9.39 10.56
CA LEU A 66 -2.66 -9.98 10.17
C LEU A 66 -2.32 -9.49 8.76
N GLY A 67 -1.13 -8.91 8.59
CA GLY A 67 -0.68 -8.42 7.30
C GLY A 67 0.69 -7.77 7.35
N ALA A 68 1.07 -7.16 6.23
CA ALA A 68 2.38 -6.55 6.03
C ALA A 68 2.29 -5.02 6.09
N GLU A 69 3.31 -4.39 6.67
CA GLU A 69 3.49 -2.96 6.65
C GLU A 69 4.78 -2.61 5.90
N LEU A 70 4.67 -1.75 4.90
CA LEU A 70 5.82 -1.22 4.16
C LEU A 70 5.98 0.27 4.48
N PHE A 71 7.18 0.63 4.88
CA PHE A 71 7.59 2.02 5.04
C PHE A 71 8.70 2.33 4.03
N ARG A 72 8.44 3.28 3.12
CA ARG A 72 9.43 3.71 2.13
C ARG A 72 9.65 5.20 2.21
N LYS A 73 10.93 5.58 2.31
CA LYS A 73 11.41 6.95 2.28
C LYS A 73 12.28 7.12 1.04
N ARG A 74 12.21 8.29 0.40
CA ARG A 74 13.17 8.63 -0.65
C ARG A 74 14.55 8.79 -0.01
N ASN A 75 15.50 7.94 -0.39
CA ASN A 75 16.91 8.15 -0.06
C ASN A 75 17.41 9.32 -0.90
N HIS A 76 18.01 10.31 -0.24
CA HIS A 76 18.53 11.53 -0.85
C HIS A 76 20.01 11.37 -1.10
#